data_AF-A0A135I5I0-F1
#
_entry.id   AF-A0A135I5I0-F1
#
_cell.length_a   1.000
_cell.length_b   1.000
_cell.length_c   1.000
_cell.angle_alpha   90.00
_cell.angle_beta   90.00
_cell.angle_gamma   90.00
#
_symmetry.space_group_name_H-M   'P 1'
#
loop_
_entity.id
_entity.type
_entity.pdbx_description
1 polymer ?
#
loop_
_entity_poly.entity_id
_entity_poly.type
_entity_poly.pdbx_seq_one_letter_code
_entity_poly.pdbx_strand_id
1 'polypeptide(L)'
;MHFTGHSLGGGLATAAAIRTGKSATVFDATGVNKAVLQAIKSAIYNDGDKRKTWRNNAKGITNYNLVGEFVSDMDLQQDADTAGVDAQQYGTIFYLSSARFMPLPLVKNPLTLHFTVPLKEELQFLSEPFYRHNIWDHDSIDNDIDGIRSLFYIDWTDDTLDVIAWQIQYAINSFPSFIADVFKQR
;
A
#
# COMPACT_ATOMS: atom_id res chain seq x y z
N MET A 1 6.46 -18.03 9.18
CA MET A 1 5.79 -17.78 7.88
C MET A 1 5.12 -16.42 7.97
N HIS A 2 5.36 -15.56 6.99
CA HIS A 2 4.84 -14.20 6.89
C HIS A 2 4.44 -13.98 5.43
N PHE A 3 3.31 -13.35 5.16
CA PHE A 3 2.84 -13.08 3.80
C PHE A 3 3.11 -11.64 3.40
N THR A 4 3.37 -11.42 2.12
CA THR A 4 3.51 -10.08 1.56
C THR A 4 2.92 -10.05 0.15
N GLY A 5 2.50 -8.87 -0.27
CA GLY A 5 1.94 -8.67 -1.59
C GLY A 5 1.52 -7.23 -1.82
N HIS A 6 1.48 -6.86 -3.09
CA HIS A 6 1.04 -5.55 -3.58
C HIS A 6 -0.24 -5.70 -4.40
N SER A 7 -1.12 -4.69 -4.41
CA SER A 7 -2.33 -4.69 -5.24
C SER A 7 -3.19 -5.95 -4.97
N LEU A 8 -3.57 -6.70 -6.00
CA LEU A 8 -4.28 -7.98 -5.88
C LEU A 8 -3.50 -9.01 -5.04
N GLY A 9 -2.17 -9.04 -5.17
CA GLY A 9 -1.31 -9.92 -4.37
C GLY A 9 -1.39 -9.58 -2.88
N GLY A 10 -1.57 -8.30 -2.54
CA GLY A 10 -1.84 -7.84 -1.19
C GLY A 10 -3.18 -8.37 -0.66
N GLY A 11 -4.24 -8.32 -1.47
CA GLY A 11 -5.54 -8.92 -1.11
C GLY A 11 -5.45 -10.43 -0.84
N LEU A 12 -4.69 -11.16 -1.65
CA LEU A 12 -4.43 -12.59 -1.45
C LEU A 12 -3.62 -12.88 -0.18
N ALA A 13 -2.58 -12.08 0.08
CA ALA A 13 -1.78 -12.18 1.30
C ALA A 13 -2.63 -11.92 2.55
N THR A 14 -3.50 -10.90 2.52
CA THR A 14 -4.47 -10.60 3.58
C THR A 14 -5.42 -11.77 3.80
N ALA A 15 -6.01 -12.33 2.74
CA ALA A 15 -6.88 -13.50 2.83
C ALA A 15 -6.15 -14.71 3.45
N ALA A 16 -4.91 -14.96 3.05
CA ALA A 16 -4.08 -16.04 3.60
C ALA A 16 -3.76 -15.82 5.10
N ALA A 17 -3.42 -14.59 5.50
CA ALA A 17 -3.20 -14.23 6.89
C ALA A 17 -4.45 -14.44 7.75
N ILE A 18 -5.61 -13.96 7.31
CA ILE A 18 -6.89 -14.17 8.01
C ILE A 18 -7.20 -15.66 8.15
N ARG A 19 -6.96 -16.46 7.11
CA ARG A 19 -7.22 -17.90 7.11
C ARG A 19 -6.31 -18.70 8.04
N THR A 20 -5.05 -18.31 8.15
CA THR A 20 -4.01 -19.11 8.81
C THR A 20 -3.56 -18.56 10.16
N GLY A 21 -3.92 -17.32 10.49
CA GLY A 21 -3.44 -16.63 11.69
C GLY A 21 -1.96 -16.22 11.63
N LYS A 22 -1.31 -16.32 10.46
CA LYS A 22 0.04 -15.78 10.26
C LYS A 22 -0.03 -14.29 9.94
N SER A 23 1.07 -13.57 10.23
CA SER A 23 1.19 -12.14 9.95
C SER A 23 1.30 -11.85 8.44
N ALA A 24 0.88 -10.66 8.03
CA ALA A 24 1.12 -10.15 6.69
C ALA A 24 1.50 -8.67 6.69
N THR A 25 2.38 -8.28 5.78
CA THR A 25 2.65 -6.89 5.43
C THR A 25 2.33 -6.68 3.95
N VAL A 26 1.33 -5.85 3.67
CA VAL A 26 0.77 -5.66 2.33
C VAL A 26 0.80 -4.20 1.92
N PHE A 27 0.85 -3.96 0.61
CA PHE A 27 1.09 -2.66 0.01
C PHE A 27 -0.02 -2.34 -1.01
N ASP A 28 -0.67 -1.17 -0.88
CA ASP A 28 -1.77 -0.72 -1.73
C ASP A 28 -2.75 -1.86 -2.06
N ALA A 29 -3.17 -2.60 -1.02
CA ALA A 29 -3.84 -3.88 -1.21
C ALA A 29 -5.30 -3.68 -1.63
N THR A 30 -5.80 -4.51 -2.55
CA THR A 30 -7.22 -4.51 -2.99
C THR A 30 -8.21 -4.94 -1.90
N GLY A 31 -7.75 -5.20 -0.68
CA GLY A 31 -8.57 -5.71 0.41
C GLY A 31 -9.12 -7.12 0.14
N VAL A 32 -10.10 -7.50 0.96
CA VAL A 32 -10.81 -8.79 0.87
C VAL A 32 -12.31 -8.53 0.77
N ASN A 33 -12.90 -9.02 -0.32
CA ASN A 33 -14.34 -8.95 -0.57
C ASN A 33 -15.14 -9.74 0.49
N LYS A 34 -16.33 -9.24 0.84
CA LYS A 34 -17.26 -9.90 1.79
C LYS A 34 -17.46 -11.39 1.52
N ALA A 35 -17.64 -11.83 0.28
CA ALA A 35 -17.83 -13.23 -0.07
C ALA A 35 -16.60 -14.09 0.24
N VAL A 36 -15.40 -13.59 -0.07
CA VAL A 36 -14.12 -14.24 0.27
C VAL A 36 -13.97 -14.35 1.78
N LEU A 37 -14.30 -13.27 2.52
CA LEU A 37 -14.28 -13.31 3.98
C LEU A 37 -15.27 -14.34 4.55
N GLN A 38 -16.46 -14.51 3.96
CA GLN A 38 -17.41 -15.55 4.38
C GLN A 38 -16.90 -16.97 4.10
N ALA A 39 -16.23 -17.18 2.96
CA ALA A 39 -15.57 -18.44 2.66
C ALA A 39 -14.48 -18.76 3.70
N ILE A 40 -13.64 -17.78 4.06
CA ILE A 40 -12.60 -17.93 5.09
C ILE A 40 -13.23 -18.26 6.46
N LYS A 41 -14.28 -17.54 6.87
CA LYS A 41 -14.99 -17.81 8.14
C LYS A 41 -15.56 -19.23 8.19
N SER A 42 -16.09 -19.72 7.06
CA SER A 42 -16.61 -21.07 6.94
C SER A 42 -15.49 -22.11 7.02
N ALA A 43 -14.36 -21.87 6.36
CA ALA A 43 -13.20 -22.74 6.43
C ALA A 43 -12.62 -22.83 7.85
N ILE A 44 -12.46 -21.71 8.55
CA ILE A 44 -12.04 -21.67 9.97
C ILE A 44 -12.99 -22.49 10.84
N TYR A 45 -14.31 -22.37 10.61
CA TYR A 45 -15.29 -23.15 11.35
C TYR A 45 -15.21 -24.65 11.10
N ASN A 46 -14.98 -25.04 9.84
CA ASN A 46 -14.85 -26.44 9.46
C ASN A 46 -13.56 -27.07 10.03
N ASP A 47 -12.53 -26.28 10.30
CA ASP A 47 -11.31 -26.72 11.00
C ASP A 47 -11.52 -26.91 12.52
N GLY A 48 -12.71 -26.58 13.05
CA GLY A 48 -13.07 -26.73 14.47
C GLY A 48 -12.96 -25.45 15.30
N ASP A 49 -12.55 -24.33 14.68
CA ASP A 49 -12.44 -23.04 15.36
C ASP A 49 -13.75 -22.24 15.36
N LYS A 50 -13.85 -21.25 16.25
CA LYS A 50 -14.99 -20.33 16.23
C LYS A 50 -14.88 -19.41 15.02
N ARG A 51 -15.98 -19.17 14.29
CA ARG A 51 -16.00 -18.22 13.15
C ARG A 51 -15.32 -16.91 13.47
N LYS A 52 -15.48 -16.37 14.69
CA LYS A 52 -14.89 -15.10 15.15
C LYS A 52 -13.35 -15.06 15.22
N THR A 53 -12.66 -16.20 15.12
CA THR A 53 -11.18 -16.29 15.12
C THR A 53 -10.55 -15.43 14.03
N TRP A 54 -11.24 -15.24 12.89
CA TRP A 54 -10.79 -14.37 11.79
C TRP A 54 -10.38 -12.97 12.27
N ARG A 55 -11.09 -12.39 13.27
CA ARG A 55 -10.80 -11.05 13.80
C ARG A 55 -9.46 -11.00 14.52
N ASN A 56 -9.13 -12.07 15.24
CA ASN A 56 -7.84 -12.15 15.94
C ASN A 56 -6.71 -12.35 14.93
N ASN A 57 -6.94 -13.18 13.92
CA ASN A 57 -5.97 -13.41 12.84
C ASN A 57 -5.66 -12.11 12.09
N ALA A 58 -6.69 -11.30 11.82
CA ALA A 58 -6.54 -10.01 11.14
C ALA A 58 -5.68 -8.98 11.90
N LYS A 59 -5.47 -9.13 13.22
CA LYS A 59 -4.63 -8.19 14.00
C LYS A 59 -3.15 -8.24 13.60
N GLY A 60 -2.68 -9.34 13.03
CA GLY A 60 -1.31 -9.50 12.57
C GLY A 60 -1.04 -8.94 11.17
N ILE A 61 -1.98 -8.17 10.61
CA ILE A 61 -1.90 -7.61 9.27
C ILE A 61 -1.54 -6.13 9.37
N THR A 62 -0.55 -5.72 8.58
CA THR A 62 -0.13 -4.33 8.41
C THR A 62 -0.28 -3.94 6.95
N ASN A 63 -1.02 -2.88 6.68
CA ASN A 63 -1.24 -2.34 5.35
C ASN A 63 -0.50 -0.99 5.26
N TYR A 64 0.24 -0.80 4.19
CA TYR A 64 0.78 0.50 3.81
C TYR A 64 0.11 0.91 2.51
N ASN A 65 -0.59 2.04 2.54
CA ASN A 65 -1.30 2.57 1.38
C ASN A 65 -0.74 3.96 1.07
N LEU A 66 -0.64 4.32 -0.20
CA LEU A 66 -0.36 5.70 -0.58
C LEU A 66 -1.63 6.54 -0.58
N VAL A 67 -1.52 7.78 -0.09
CA VAL A 67 -2.64 8.71 -0.15
C VAL A 67 -2.99 9.05 -1.60
N GLY A 68 -4.24 8.81 -1.98
CA GLY A 68 -4.76 9.13 -3.31
C GLY A 68 -4.40 8.15 -4.43
N GLU A 69 -3.86 6.97 -4.13
CA GLU A 69 -3.77 5.91 -5.14
C GLU A 69 -5.14 5.27 -5.42
N PHE A 70 -5.31 4.71 -6.62
CA PHE A 70 -6.65 4.39 -7.15
C PHE A 70 -7.34 3.14 -6.57
N VAL A 71 -6.63 2.29 -5.83
CA VAL A 71 -7.09 1.00 -5.30
C VAL A 71 -7.52 1.09 -3.84
N SER A 72 -6.80 1.76 -2.96
CA SER A 72 -7.02 1.76 -1.51
C SER A 72 -7.23 3.12 -0.85
N ASP A 73 -7.16 4.22 -1.61
CA ASP A 73 -7.50 5.57 -1.11
C ASP A 73 -7.95 6.54 -2.23
N MET A 74 -8.73 6.06 -3.21
CA MET A 74 -9.08 6.88 -4.39
C MET A 74 -9.97 8.08 -4.04
N ASP A 75 -10.83 7.93 -3.05
CA ASP A 75 -11.78 8.95 -2.60
C ASP A 75 -11.24 9.82 -1.45
N LEU A 76 -10.02 9.54 -1.01
CA LEU A 76 -9.29 10.24 0.05
C LEU A 76 -9.97 10.17 1.43
N GLN A 77 -10.84 9.19 1.67
CA GLN A 77 -11.54 9.02 2.94
C GLN A 77 -10.73 8.26 4.00
N GLN A 78 -9.70 7.51 3.59
CA GLN A 78 -8.82 6.75 4.49
C GLN A 78 -9.58 5.83 5.48
N ASP A 79 -10.66 5.20 5.01
CA ASP A 79 -11.63 4.45 5.84
C ASP A 79 -11.54 2.92 5.69
N ALA A 80 -10.43 2.44 5.09
CA ALA A 80 -10.12 1.05 4.79
C ALA A 80 -10.96 0.40 3.69
N ASP A 81 -11.81 1.14 2.98
CA ASP A 81 -12.41 0.65 1.75
C ASP A 81 -11.39 0.58 0.61
N THR A 82 -11.80 -0.04 -0.50
CA THR A 82 -10.94 -0.19 -1.68
C THR A 82 -11.81 -0.12 -2.93
N ALA A 83 -11.21 0.10 -4.11
CA ALA A 83 -11.91 0.16 -5.39
C ALA A 83 -12.68 -1.13 -5.76
N GLY A 84 -12.42 -2.24 -5.06
CA GLY A 84 -13.17 -3.48 -5.21
C GLY A 84 -14.58 -3.39 -4.60
N VAL A 85 -15.59 -3.86 -5.33
CA VAL A 85 -16.98 -3.94 -4.82
C VAL A 85 -16.99 -4.71 -3.50
N ASP A 86 -17.51 -4.10 -2.43
CA ASP A 86 -17.60 -4.70 -1.10
C ASP A 86 -16.27 -5.25 -0.54
N ALA A 87 -15.13 -4.69 -0.98
CA ALA A 87 -13.80 -5.08 -0.51
C ALA A 87 -13.27 -4.09 0.53
N GLN A 88 -12.64 -4.63 1.56
CA GLN A 88 -12.09 -3.86 2.68
C GLN A 88 -10.74 -4.41 3.11
N GLN A 89 -9.87 -3.52 3.58
CA GLN A 89 -8.65 -3.88 4.27
C GLN A 89 -8.90 -4.17 5.76
N TYR A 90 -8.02 -4.97 6.37
CA TYR A 90 -8.13 -5.36 7.77
C TYR A 90 -6.77 -5.29 8.45
N GLY A 91 -6.76 -5.07 9.76
CA GLY A 91 -5.54 -4.96 10.57
C GLY A 91 -5.17 -3.51 10.83
N THR A 92 -3.88 -3.25 10.95
CA THR A 92 -3.33 -1.89 11.07
C THR A 92 -3.13 -1.33 9.67
N ILE A 93 -3.50 -0.07 9.45
CA ILE A 93 -3.42 0.59 8.14
C ILE A 93 -2.68 1.91 8.33
N PHE A 94 -1.67 2.14 7.50
CA PHE A 94 -0.91 3.37 7.44
C PHE A 94 -1.12 4.02 6.07
N TYR A 95 -1.50 5.29 6.07
CA TYR A 95 -1.61 6.11 4.87
C TYR A 95 -0.36 6.98 4.73
N LEU A 96 0.38 6.75 3.65
CA LEU A 96 1.70 7.31 3.40
C LEU A 96 1.62 8.44 2.38
N SER A 97 2.39 9.50 2.61
CA SER A 97 2.42 10.65 1.71
C SER A 97 3.41 10.43 0.58
N SER A 98 2.98 10.68 -0.66
CA SER A 98 3.86 10.68 -1.83
C SER A 98 4.62 12.02 -2.02
N ALA A 99 4.55 12.96 -1.08
CA ALA A 99 5.00 14.34 -1.28
C ALA A 99 6.50 14.48 -1.57
N ARG A 100 7.30 13.47 -1.18
CA ARG A 100 8.76 13.43 -1.39
C ARG A 100 9.16 12.70 -2.67
N PHE A 101 8.21 12.08 -3.37
CA PHE A 101 8.46 11.36 -4.62
C PHE A 101 8.29 12.27 -5.84
N MET A 102 9.33 12.32 -6.66
CA MET A 102 9.48 13.04 -7.94
C MET A 102 9.47 14.59 -7.91
N PRO A 103 10.47 15.24 -8.55
CA PRO A 103 10.48 16.68 -8.81
C PRO A 103 9.55 17.14 -9.96
N LEU A 104 8.81 16.23 -10.61
CA LEU A 104 7.94 16.54 -11.75
C LEU A 104 6.47 16.21 -11.45
N PRO A 105 5.65 17.18 -10.99
CA PRO A 105 4.22 16.98 -10.71
C PRO A 105 3.37 16.57 -11.92
N LEU A 106 3.92 16.62 -13.15
CA LEU A 106 3.24 16.32 -14.41
C LEU A 106 2.87 14.84 -14.61
N VAL A 107 3.41 13.92 -13.79
CA VAL A 107 3.14 12.48 -13.87
C VAL A 107 2.42 11.93 -12.65
N LYS A 108 2.15 12.74 -11.62
CA LYS A 108 1.45 12.28 -10.40
C LYS A 108 -0.05 12.14 -10.66
N ASN A 109 -0.51 10.90 -10.76
CA ASN A 109 -1.92 10.54 -10.85
C ASN A 109 -2.22 9.24 -10.06
N PRO A 110 -3.50 8.94 -9.76
CA PRO A 110 -3.86 7.76 -8.95
C PRO A 110 -3.27 6.43 -9.44
N LEU A 111 -3.11 6.24 -10.76
CA LEU A 111 -2.50 5.03 -11.33
C LEU A 111 -1.00 4.96 -11.07
N THR A 112 -0.28 6.05 -11.29
CA THR A 112 1.18 6.09 -11.05
C THR A 112 1.53 5.98 -9.56
N LEU A 113 0.63 6.42 -8.68
CA LEU A 113 0.78 6.26 -7.24
C LEU A 113 0.63 4.78 -6.83
N HIS A 114 -0.13 3.98 -7.58
CA HIS A 114 -0.29 2.53 -7.34
C HIS A 114 0.89 1.68 -7.85
N PHE A 115 1.96 2.30 -8.33
CA PHE A 115 3.20 1.55 -8.56
C PHE A 115 3.93 1.35 -7.23
N THR A 116 4.73 0.30 -7.12
CA THR A 116 5.43 0.00 -5.86
C THR A 116 6.50 1.03 -5.50
N VAL A 117 6.91 1.87 -6.45
CA VAL A 117 8.06 2.75 -6.29
C VAL A 117 7.80 3.95 -5.38
N PRO A 118 6.74 4.76 -5.57
CA PRO A 118 6.44 5.81 -4.61
C PRO A 118 6.31 5.28 -3.17
N LEU A 119 5.83 4.04 -3.01
CA LEU A 119 5.68 3.39 -1.71
C LEU A 119 7.04 2.93 -1.16
N LYS A 120 7.88 2.28 -1.97
CA LYS A 120 9.26 1.89 -1.63
C LYS A 120 10.04 3.10 -1.11
N GLU A 121 10.00 4.19 -1.87
CA GLU A 121 10.78 5.41 -1.63
C GLU A 121 10.34 6.10 -0.34
N GLU A 122 9.02 6.21 -0.13
CA GLU A 122 8.49 6.76 1.11
C GLU A 122 8.86 5.90 2.32
N LEU A 123 8.78 4.57 2.21
CA LEU A 123 9.20 3.68 3.29
C LEU A 123 10.70 3.73 3.56
N GLN A 124 11.52 3.85 2.52
CA GLN A 124 12.97 3.97 2.64
C GLN A 124 13.33 5.25 3.39
N PHE A 125 12.76 6.39 2.97
CA PHE A 125 12.87 7.65 3.70
C PHE A 125 12.47 7.52 5.18
N LEU A 126 11.30 6.92 5.46
CA LEU A 126 10.80 6.76 6.83
C LEU A 126 11.67 5.85 7.70
N SER A 127 12.41 4.93 7.07
CA SER A 127 13.34 4.02 7.73
C SER A 127 14.70 4.65 8.05
N GLU A 128 15.04 5.78 7.42
CA GLU A 128 16.34 6.43 7.58
C GLU A 128 16.39 7.34 8.82
N PRO A 129 17.25 7.02 9.83
CA PRO A 129 17.33 7.80 11.07
C PRO A 129 17.82 9.23 10.87
N PHE A 130 18.59 9.47 9.80
CA PHE A 130 19.16 10.78 9.47
C PHE A 130 18.09 11.88 9.33
N TYR A 131 16.92 11.53 8.80
CA TYR A 131 15.80 12.45 8.59
C TYR A 131 14.90 12.61 9.83
N ARG A 132 15.27 12.02 10.96
CA ARG A 132 14.59 12.23 12.24
C ARG A 132 15.24 13.35 13.05
N HIS A 133 14.51 13.91 14.02
CA HIS A 133 15.05 14.93 14.93
C HIS A 133 16.26 14.40 15.71
N ASN A 134 16.16 13.20 16.30
CA ASN A 134 17.27 12.51 16.94
C ASN A 134 17.75 11.32 16.08
N ILE A 135 18.89 11.47 15.42
CA ILE A 135 19.44 10.45 14.51
C ILE A 135 19.91 9.17 15.22
N TRP A 136 20.04 9.21 16.55
CA TRP A 136 20.49 8.09 17.37
C TRP A 136 19.33 7.33 18.03
N ASP A 137 18.10 7.82 17.85
CA ASP A 137 16.90 7.23 18.41
C ASP A 137 16.16 6.44 17.32
N HIS A 138 16.32 5.12 17.33
CA HIS A 138 15.78 4.24 16.30
C HIS A 138 14.42 3.64 16.68
N ASP A 139 13.98 3.81 17.92
CA ASP A 139 12.94 2.98 18.52
C ASP A 139 11.78 3.80 19.13
N SER A 140 12.00 5.09 19.40
CA SER A 140 10.98 5.95 19.98
C SER A 140 9.91 6.33 18.97
N ILE A 141 8.65 6.26 19.40
CA ILE A 141 7.50 6.80 18.66
C ILE A 141 7.54 8.33 18.57
N ASP A 142 8.20 9.00 19.52
CA ASP A 142 8.26 10.46 19.60
C ASP A 142 9.43 11.06 18.82
N ASN A 143 10.13 10.26 17.99
CA ASN A 143 11.20 10.73 17.13
C ASN A 143 10.66 11.13 15.74
N ASP A 144 10.06 12.31 15.68
CA ASP A 144 9.45 12.86 14.48
C ASP A 144 10.46 13.18 13.35
N ILE A 145 9.93 13.37 12.15
CA ILE A 145 10.68 13.78 10.97
C ILE A 145 11.21 15.21 11.14
N ASP A 146 12.50 15.40 10.88
CA ASP A 146 13.12 16.72 10.83
C ASP A 146 12.70 17.46 9.54
N GLY A 147 11.97 18.55 9.71
CA GLY A 147 11.41 19.34 8.60
C GLY A 147 12.43 20.03 7.71
N ILE A 148 13.68 20.24 8.15
CA ILE A 148 14.73 20.84 7.32
C ILE A 148 15.46 19.75 6.55
N ARG A 149 15.91 18.69 7.22
CA ARG A 149 16.65 17.60 6.56
C ARG A 149 15.80 16.86 5.54
N SER A 150 14.52 16.67 5.82
CA SER A 150 13.59 16.01 4.90
C SER A 150 13.39 16.76 3.57
N LEU A 151 13.62 18.07 3.52
CA LEU A 151 13.58 18.85 2.27
C LEU A 151 14.70 18.47 1.30
N PHE A 152 15.78 17.88 1.82
CA PHE A 152 16.95 17.46 1.04
C PHE A 152 17.00 15.94 0.87
N TYR A 153 15.90 15.21 1.13
CA TYR A 153 15.83 13.80 0.79
C TYR A 153 16.06 13.63 -0.69
N ILE A 154 17.07 12.82 -1.00
CA ILE A 154 17.47 12.51 -2.35
C ILE A 154 17.80 11.02 -2.35
N ASP A 155 16.94 10.22 -2.94
CA ASP A 155 17.21 8.81 -3.21
C ASP A 155 17.37 8.61 -4.72
N TRP A 156 18.62 8.71 -5.17
CA TRP A 156 19.00 8.33 -6.53
C TRP A 156 19.66 6.95 -6.46
N THR A 157 18.85 5.90 -6.27
CA THR A 157 19.32 4.55 -6.63
C THR A 157 19.17 4.35 -8.15
N ASP A 158 19.97 3.45 -8.74
CA ASP A 158 19.86 3.10 -10.16
C ASP A 158 18.44 2.63 -10.51
N ASP A 159 17.77 1.92 -9.59
CA ASP A 159 16.37 1.51 -9.72
C ASP A 159 15.39 2.70 -9.86
N THR A 160 15.65 3.80 -9.16
CA THR A 160 14.78 4.99 -9.16
C THR A 160 14.82 5.68 -10.52
N LEU A 161 15.99 5.74 -11.17
CA LEU A 161 16.15 6.32 -12.51
C LEU A 161 15.51 5.46 -13.60
N ASP A 162 15.70 4.14 -13.55
CA ASP A 162 15.09 3.19 -14.48
C ASP A 162 13.56 3.21 -14.39
N VAL A 163 13.03 3.35 -13.18
CA VAL A 163 11.58 3.44 -12.96
C VAL A 163 11.03 4.77 -13.45
N ILE A 164 11.71 5.90 -13.21
CA ILE A 164 11.29 7.20 -13.75
C ILE A 164 11.26 7.14 -15.27
N ALA A 165 12.28 6.54 -15.89
CA ALA A 165 12.33 6.33 -17.34
C ALA A 165 11.15 5.48 -17.81
N TRP A 166 10.86 4.36 -17.14
CA TRP A 166 9.71 3.52 -17.47
C TRP A 166 8.37 4.23 -17.26
N GLN A 167 8.18 4.98 -16.17
CA GLN A 167 6.95 5.72 -15.88
C GLN A 167 6.70 6.80 -16.92
N ILE A 168 7.73 7.54 -17.32
CA ILE A 168 7.67 8.52 -18.42
C ILE A 168 7.31 7.79 -19.72
N GLN A 169 7.94 6.65 -20.00
CA GLN A 169 7.68 5.89 -21.22
C GLN A 169 6.27 5.31 -21.26
N TYR A 170 5.73 4.84 -20.13
CA TYR A 170 4.36 4.36 -19.98
C TYR A 170 3.36 5.52 -20.08
N ALA A 171 3.62 6.65 -19.41
CA ALA A 171 2.80 7.85 -19.47
C ALA A 171 2.67 8.40 -20.90
N ILE A 172 3.75 8.36 -21.68
CA ILE A 172 3.76 8.84 -23.07
C ILE A 172 3.11 7.82 -24.01
N ASN A 173 3.45 6.53 -23.89
CA ASN A 173 3.12 5.54 -24.93
C ASN A 173 1.90 4.69 -24.64
N SER A 174 1.47 4.56 -23.38
CA SER A 174 0.49 3.54 -22.97
C SER A 174 -0.64 4.11 -22.12
N PHE A 175 -0.43 5.23 -21.44
CA PHE A 175 -1.46 5.90 -20.66
C PHE A 175 -2.63 6.43 -21.52
N PRO A 176 -2.43 7.01 -22.72
CA PRO A 176 -3.54 7.44 -23.56
C PRO A 176 -4.45 6.28 -24.00
N SER A 177 -3.88 5.10 -24.31
CA SER A 177 -4.65 3.90 -24.66
C SER A 177 -5.38 3.30 -23.45
N PHE A 178 -4.74 3.27 -22.28
CA PHE A 178 -5.38 2.78 -21.05
C PHE A 178 -6.56 3.66 -20.63
N ILE A 179 -6.41 5.00 -20.65
CA ILE A 179 -7.51 5.94 -20.40
C ILE A 179 -8.64 5.72 -21.41
N ALA A 180 -8.31 5.56 -22.70
CA ALA A 180 -9.31 5.29 -23.72
C ALA A 180 -10.08 3.99 -23.44
N ASP A 181 -9.43 2.92 -23.00
CA ASP A 181 -10.09 1.64 -22.73
C ASP A 181 -10.90 1.63 -21.43
N VAL A 182 -10.41 2.27 -20.36
CA VAL A 182 -11.10 2.32 -19.06
C VAL A 182 -12.26 3.32 -19.04
N PHE A 183 -12.14 4.45 -19.75
CA PHE A 183 -13.15 5.52 -19.73
C PHE A 183 -14.06 5.58 -20.96
N LYS A 184 -13.78 4.89 -22.07
CA LYS A 184 -14.78 4.72 -23.17
C LYS A 184 -15.79 3.61 -22.92
N GLN A 185 -15.57 2.71 -21.97
CA GLN A 185 -16.51 1.63 -21.65
C GLN A 185 -17.60 2.03 -20.63
N ARG A 186 -17.81 3.33 -20.41
CA ARG A 186 -18.96 3.88 -19.68
C ARG A 186 -19.90 4.63 -20.61
#